data_AF-A0A7R9YYV6-F1
#
_entry.id   AF-A0A7R9YYV6-F1
#
_cell.length_a   1.000
_cell.length_b   1.000
_cell.length_c   1.000
_cell.angle_alpha   90.00
_cell.angle_beta   90.00
_cell.angle_gamma   90.00
#
_symmetry.space_group_name_H-M   'P 1'
#
loop_
_entity.id
_entity.type
_entity.pdbx_description
1 polymer ?
#
loop_
_entity_poly.entity_id
_entity_poly.type
_entity_poly.pdbx_seq_one_letter_code
_entity_poly.pdbx_strand_id
1 'polypeptide(L)'
;WTIVTLLIFLVCCQIPLYGINTSNSADPFYWMRVLLASNRGTLMELGISPIVTSGLVMQLLAGSKLIQVDQDVPEDRALFSGAQKLFGIIITIGEAVAYVMS
;
A
#
# COMPACT_ATOMS: atom_id res chain seq x y z
N TRP A 1 7.40 -21.01 3.50
CA TRP A 1 6.58 -19.91 2.94
C TRP A 1 7.24 -18.55 3.12
N THR A 2 7.58 -18.13 4.34
CA THR A 2 8.18 -16.81 4.64
C THR A 2 9.46 -16.48 3.87
N ILE A 3 10.39 -17.44 3.74
CA ILE A 3 11.64 -17.24 2.98
C ILE A 3 11.35 -16.97 1.48
N VAL A 4 10.38 -17.68 0.91
CA VAL A 4 10.00 -17.54 -0.51
C VAL A 4 9.37 -16.17 -0.76
N THR A 5 8.45 -15.73 0.10
CA THR A 5 7.82 -14.40 -0.01
C THR A 5 8.84 -13.27 0.15
N LEU A 6 9.82 -13.45 1.03
CA LEU A 6 10.88 -12.47 1.26
C LEU A 6 11.82 -12.35 0.05
N LEU A 7 12.16 -13.48 -0.60
CA LEU A 7 12.95 -13.47 -1.82
C LEU A 7 12.25 -12.71 -2.96
N ILE A 8 10.95 -12.95 -3.15
CA ILE A 8 10.14 -12.24 -4.16
C ILE A 8 10.16 -10.73 -3.87
N PHE A 9 9.95 -10.34 -2.61
CA PHE A 9 9.97 -8.94 -2.21
C PHE A 9 11.31 -8.26 -2.52
N LEU A 10 12.44 -8.91 -2.18
CA LEU A 10 13.78 -8.38 -2.45
C LEU A 10 14.06 -8.20 -3.96
N VAL A 11 13.61 -9.14 -4.79
CA VAL A 11 13.74 -9.04 -6.25
C VAL A 11 12.95 -7.84 -6.76
N CYS A 12 11.71 -7.64 -6.30
CA CYS A 12 10.89 -6.49 -6.69
C CYS A 12 11.51 -5.14 -6.26
N CYS A 13 12.18 -5.07 -5.11
CA CYS A 13 12.90 -3.88 -4.65
C CYS A 13 14.13 -3.52 -5.49
N GLN A 14 14.62 -4.42 -6.35
CA GLN A 14 15.82 -4.23 -7.16
C GLN A 14 15.50 -3.95 -8.63
N ILE A 15 14.28 -4.26 -9.09
CA ILE A 15 13.87 -4.03 -10.48
C ILE A 15 13.52 -2.55 -10.66
N PRO A 16 14.30 -1.79 -11.45
CA PRO A 16 14.02 -0.39 -11.69
C PRO A 16 12.79 -0.24 -12.59
N LEU A 17 11.99 0.79 -12.33
CA LEU A 17 10.87 1.18 -13.16
C LEU A 17 11.38 1.79 -14.47
N TYR A 18 10.82 1.31 -15.57
CA TYR A 18 11.20 1.74 -16.90
C TYR A 18 10.79 3.21 -17.15
N GLY A 19 11.70 4.03 -17.68
CA GLY A 19 11.41 5.42 -18.06
C GLY A 19 11.67 6.47 -16.97
N ILE A 20 12.18 6.09 -15.80
CA ILE A 20 12.52 7.03 -14.74
C ILE A 20 13.98 7.49 -14.88
N ASN A 21 14.19 8.76 -15.25
CA ASN A 21 15.50 9.40 -15.12
C ASN A 21 15.67 9.82 -13.65
N THR A 22 16.45 9.07 -12.88
CA THR A 22 16.74 9.39 -11.47
C THR A 22 17.59 10.66 -11.39
N SER A 23 16.96 11.83 -11.47
CA SER A 23 17.61 13.08 -11.09
C SER A 23 17.87 13.05 -9.59
N ASN A 24 19.05 13.50 -9.19
CA ASN A 24 19.61 13.58 -7.82
C ASN A 24 18.80 14.50 -6.86
N SER A 25 17.47 14.44 -6.92
CA SER A 25 16.56 15.26 -6.14
C SER A 25 16.38 14.65 -4.76
N ALA A 26 16.74 15.41 -3.73
CA ALA A 26 16.56 15.04 -2.33
C ALA A 26 15.15 14.50 -2.08
N ASP A 27 15.05 13.32 -1.47
CA ASP A 27 13.79 12.65 -1.22
C ASP A 27 13.06 13.28 -0.02
N PRO A 28 11.97 14.06 -0.21
CA PRO A 28 11.23 14.64 0.91
C PRO A 28 10.55 13.55 1.78
N PHE A 29 10.46 12.31 1.29
CA PHE A 29 9.82 11.17 1.96
C PHE A 29 10.80 10.17 2.61
N TYR A 30 12.05 10.56 2.89
CA TYR A 30 13.07 9.66 3.44
C TYR A 30 12.58 8.86 4.67
N TRP A 31 11.95 9.54 5.64
CA TRP A 31 11.38 8.89 6.83
C TRP A 31 10.17 8.01 6.53
N MET A 32 9.35 8.41 5.55
CA MET A 32 8.15 7.67 5.17
C MET A 32 8.50 6.35 4.46
N ARG A 33 9.58 6.33 3.67
CA ARG A 33 10.03 5.11 2.97
C ARG A 33 10.51 4.00 3.89
N VAL A 34 11.16 4.36 5.00
CA VAL A 34 11.60 3.38 6.01
C VAL A 34 10.39 2.67 6.62
N LEU A 35 9.30 3.40 6.87
CA LEU A 35 8.08 2.84 7.46
C LEU A 35 7.25 2.05 6.44
N LEU A 36 7.22 2.51 5.19
CA LEU A 36 6.42 1.92 4.10
C LEU A 36 7.13 0.78 3.35
N ALA A 37 8.38 0.49 3.68
CA ALA A 37 9.26 -0.43 2.97
C ALA A 37 9.32 -0.12 1.46
N SER A 38 9.38 1.17 1.11
CA SER A 38 9.40 1.66 -0.26
C SER A 38 10.82 1.99 -0.73
N ASN A 39 11.14 1.69 -1.99
CA ASN A 39 12.42 2.03 -2.62
C ASN A 39 12.19 2.82 -3.92
N ARG A 40 12.82 3.99 -4.05
CA ARG A 40 12.56 4.93 -5.16
C ARG A 40 12.91 4.31 -6.50
N GLY A 41 12.07 4.55 -7.49
CA GLY A 41 12.33 4.14 -8.87
C GLY A 41 12.36 2.63 -9.07
N THR A 42 11.76 1.86 -8.17
CA THR A 42 11.63 0.39 -8.27
C THR A 42 10.17 0.00 -8.22
N LEU A 43 9.82 -1.26 -8.51
CA LEU A 43 8.44 -1.74 -8.39
C LEU A 43 7.81 -1.51 -7.00
N MET A 44 8.63 -1.31 -5.97
CA MET A 44 8.22 -1.04 -4.59
C MET A 44 8.19 0.47 -4.28
N GLU A 45 8.05 1.35 -5.27
CA GLU A 45 8.02 2.79 -5.06
C GLU A 45 6.83 3.26 -4.21
N LEU A 46 5.66 2.64 -4.36
CA LEU A 46 4.53 2.85 -3.44
C LEU A 46 4.67 2.03 -2.14
N GLY A 47 5.43 0.92 -2.16
CA GLY A 47 5.61 0.05 -1.00
C GLY A 47 4.29 -0.52 -0.49
N ILE A 48 4.12 -0.55 0.84
CA ILE A 48 2.94 -1.13 1.52
C ILE A 48 1.91 -0.03 1.87
N SER A 49 2.11 1.24 1.44
CA SER A 49 1.21 2.36 1.79
C SER A 49 -0.26 2.09 1.46
N PRO A 50 -0.64 1.57 0.28
CA PRO A 50 -2.05 1.46 -0.04
C PRO A 50 -2.77 0.43 0.86
N ILE A 51 -2.04 -0.59 1.32
CA ILE A 51 -2.56 -1.65 2.18
C ILE A 51 -2.72 -1.15 3.61
N VAL A 52 -1.72 -0.43 4.13
CA VAL A 52 -1.79 0.14 5.49
C VAL A 52 -2.84 1.25 5.56
N THR A 53 -2.87 2.13 4.55
CA THR A 53 -3.82 3.25 4.50
C THR A 53 -5.26 2.76 4.36
N SER A 54 -5.53 1.81 3.46
CA SER A 54 -6.88 1.21 3.34
C SER A 54 -7.32 0.51 4.64
N GLY A 55 -6.39 -0.18 5.32
CA GLY A 55 -6.66 -0.80 6.61
C GLY A 55 -7.00 0.23 7.69
N LEU A 56 -6.20 1.31 7.80
CA LEU A 56 -6.42 2.35 8.79
C LEU A 56 -7.74 3.09 8.57
N VAL A 57 -8.07 3.44 7.31
CA VAL A 57 -9.34 4.09 6.96
C VAL A 57 -10.52 3.18 7.32
N MET A 58 -10.44 1.90 6.93
CA MET A 58 -11.53 0.96 7.18
C MET A 58 -11.70 0.66 8.68
N GLN A 59 -10.59 0.54 9.42
CA GLN A 59 -10.60 0.42 10.88
C GLN A 59 -11.16 1.66 11.57
N LEU A 60 -10.85 2.86 11.07
CA LEU A 60 -11.40 4.12 11.59
C LEU A 60 -12.91 4.20 11.34
N LEU A 61 -13.39 3.81 10.16
CA LEU A 61 -14.82 3.79 9.84
C LEU A 61 -15.61 2.80 10.72
N ALA A 62 -15.04 1.63 10.99
CA ALA A 62 -15.65 0.66 11.91
C ALA A 62 -15.58 1.12 13.38
N GLY A 63 -14.43 1.66 13.82
CA GLY A 63 -14.22 2.12 15.19
C GLY A 63 -15.02 3.36 15.56
N SER A 64 -15.27 4.26 14.60
CA SER A 64 -16.13 5.44 14.75
C SER A 64 -17.62 5.11 14.70
N LYS A 65 -18.00 3.83 14.50
CA LYS A 65 -19.38 3.36 14.32
C LYS A 65 -20.13 4.03 13.14
N LEU A 66 -19.41 4.63 12.20
CA LEU A 66 -20.00 5.10 10.94
C LEU A 66 -20.45 3.92 10.08
N ILE A 67 -19.74 2.80 10.16
CA ILE A 67 -20.11 1.51 9.59
C ILE A 67 -20.19 0.51 10.74
N GLN A 68 -21.38 -0.06 10.98
CA GLN A 68 -21.53 -1.18 11.89
C GLN A 68 -21.12 -2.45 11.15
N VAL A 69 -20.06 -3.09 11.65
CA VAL A 69 -19.55 -4.36 11.13
C VAL A 69 -19.46 -5.30 12.31
N ASP A 70 -20.18 -6.42 12.25
CA ASP A 70 -20.07 -7.45 13.26
C ASP A 70 -18.92 -8.41 12.90
N GLN A 71 -17.88 -8.46 13.73
CA GLN A 71 -16.74 -9.36 13.48
C GLN A 71 -17.04 -10.81 13.90
N ASP A 72 -18.11 -11.03 14.67
CA ASP A 72 -18.57 -12.36 15.06
C ASP A 72 -19.36 -13.03 13.93
N VAL A 73 -19.92 -12.24 13.01
CA VAL A 73 -20.61 -12.74 11.81
C VAL A 73 -19.58 -12.99 10.69
N PRO A 74 -19.48 -14.24 10.18
CA PRO A 74 -18.47 -14.57 9.17
C PRO A 74 -18.67 -13.85 7.83
N GLU A 75 -19.92 -13.51 7.50
CA GLU A 75 -20.27 -12.79 6.28
C GLU A 75 -19.79 -11.32 6.32
N ASP A 76 -20.08 -10.61 7.42
CA ASP A 76 -19.60 -9.25 7.66
C ASP A 76 -18.08 -9.16 7.66
N ARG A 77 -17.40 -10.13 8.27
CA ARG A 77 -15.93 -10.22 8.24
C ARG A 77 -15.39 -10.42 6.83
N ALA A 78 -16.05 -11.24 6.02
CA ALA A 78 -15.67 -11.46 4.62
C ALA A 78 -15.88 -10.20 3.77
N LEU A 79 -17.02 -9.51 3.95
CA LEU A 79 -17.32 -8.24 3.29
C LEU A 79 -16.35 -7.15 3.69
N PHE A 80 -16.00 -7.04 4.97
CA PHE A 80 -15.02 -6.09 5.48
C PHE A 80 -13.63 -6.33 4.89
N SER A 81 -13.17 -7.58 4.86
CA SER A 81 -11.89 -7.94 4.23
C SER A 81 -11.90 -7.68 2.72
N GLY A 82 -13.01 -7.98 2.04
CA GLY A 82 -13.22 -7.70 0.62
C GLY A 82 -13.16 -6.19 0.34
N ALA A 83 -13.91 -5.40 1.10
CA ALA A 83 -13.93 -3.94 0.97
C ALA A 83 -12.55 -3.34 1.24
N GLN A 84 -11.83 -3.79 2.27
CA GLN A 84 -10.47 -3.32 2.56
C GLN A 84 -9.52 -3.58 1.37
N LYS A 85 -9.62 -4.76 0.73
CA LYS A 85 -8.84 -5.06 -0.48
C LYS A 85 -9.24 -4.18 -1.67
N LEU A 86 -10.53 -3.94 -1.87
CA LEU A 86 -11.02 -3.05 -2.93
C LEU A 86 -10.50 -1.62 -2.74
N PHE A 87 -10.60 -1.08 -1.53
CA PHE A 87 -10.03 0.22 -1.19
C PHE A 87 -8.52 0.25 -1.37
N GLY A 88 -7.81 -0.81 -0.99
CA GLY A 88 -6.36 -0.93 -1.22
C GLY A 88 -5.99 -0.82 -2.70
N ILE A 89 -6.73 -1.48 -3.59
CA ILE A 89 -6.50 -1.39 -5.05
C ILE A 89 -6.78 0.03 -5.56
N ILE A 90 -7.90 0.64 -5.16
CA ILE A 90 -8.26 2.01 -5.57
C ILE A 90 -7.19 3.02 -5.14
N ILE A 91 -6.73 2.93 -3.89
CA ILE A 91 -5.67 3.81 -3.37
C ILE A 91 -4.36 3.58 -4.13
N THR A 92 -4.02 2.32 -4.45
CA THR A 92 -2.80 2.00 -5.22
C THR A 92 -2.83 2.69 -6.59
N ILE A 93 -3.96 2.62 -7.29
CA ILE A 93 -4.12 3.27 -8.59
C ILE A 93 -4.06 4.80 -8.44
N GLY A 94 -4.73 5.36 -7.43
CA GLY A 94 -4.73 6.79 -7.16
C GLY A 94 -3.35 7.35 -6.82
N GLU A 95 -2.62 6.70 -5.91
CA GLU A 95 -1.25 7.05 -5.55
C GLU A 95 -0.31 6.93 -6.76
N ALA A 96 -0.45 5.89 -7.59
CA ALA A 96 0.37 5.71 -8.78
C ALA A 96 0.14 6.84 -9.82
N VAL A 97 -1.12 7.22 -10.06
CA VAL A 97 -1.44 8.33 -10.98
C VAL A 97 -0.94 9.66 -10.43
N ALA A 98 -1.19 9.92 -9.14
CA ALA A 98 -0.72 11.14 -8.49
C ALA A 98 0.81 11.25 -8.55
N TYR A 99 1.52 10.14 -8.35
CA TYR A 99 2.98 10.09 -8.42
C TYR A 99 3.53 10.35 -9.82
N VAL A 100 2.84 9.90 -10.88
CA VAL A 100 3.23 10.21 -12.26
C VAL A 100 2.99 11.68 -12.61
N MET A 101 1.96 12.30 -12.02
CA MET A 101 1.63 13.71 -12.26
C MET A 101 2.45 14.70 -11.42
N SER A 102 3.06 14.26 -10.31
CA SER A 102 3.85 15.09 -9.38
C SER A 102 5.33 15.11 -9.72
#